data_AF-A0A6G0W4N8-F1
#
_entry.id   AF-A0A6G0W4N8-F1
#
_cell.length_a   1.000
_cell.length_b   1.000
_cell.length_c   1.000
_cell.angle_alpha   90.00
_cell.angle_beta   90.00
_cell.angle_gamma   90.00
#
_symmetry.space_group_name_H-M   'P 1'
#
loop_
_entity.id
_entity.type
_entity.pdbx_description
1 polymer ?
#
loop_
_entity_poly.entity_id
_entity_poly.type
_entity_poly.pdbx_seq_one_letter_code
_entity_poly.pdbx_strand_id
1 'polypeptide(L)'
;MAGTYAGQFVMEGFLNIRLPPWKRVALTRAVALVPALSVAIWSDADSSDSDSMNEFLNVLQSVQLPFALIPILHFTSNPLLMGPFANGFKMRCLGWIVTTLVCFVNIYLVIEKVNLGDLSSLGQVGAVVTGLAYFAFLGYLVALEFIRLLAEK
;
A
#
# COMPACT_ATOMS: atom_id res chain seq x y z
N MET A 1 11.96 -12.02 -9.53
CA MET A 1 12.79 -12.54 -8.42
C MET A 1 12.65 -11.72 -7.15
N ALA A 2 12.60 -10.37 -7.23
CA ALA A 2 12.36 -9.54 -6.05
C ALA A 2 11.03 -9.86 -5.34
N GLY A 3 9.93 -10.04 -6.09
CA GLY A 3 8.61 -10.35 -5.51
C GLY A 3 8.55 -11.67 -4.71
N THR A 4 9.33 -12.69 -5.10
CA THR A 4 9.35 -13.98 -4.38
C THR A 4 10.09 -13.92 -3.05
N TYR A 5 11.11 -13.06 -2.94
CA TYR A 5 11.84 -12.84 -1.69
C TYR A 5 11.08 -11.85 -0.80
N ALA A 6 10.56 -10.75 -1.35
CA ALA A 6 9.72 -9.81 -0.61
C ALA A 6 8.49 -10.52 0.00
N GLY A 7 7.80 -11.35 -0.78
CA GLY A 7 6.68 -12.14 -0.30
C GLY A 7 7.06 -13.16 0.79
N GLN A 8 8.30 -13.69 0.77
CA GLN A 8 8.77 -14.58 1.83
C GLN A 8 8.91 -13.84 3.16
N PHE A 9 9.56 -12.67 3.18
CA PHE A 9 9.73 -11.89 4.40
C PHE A 9 8.39 -11.42 4.98
N VAL A 10 7.44 -11.04 4.13
CA VAL A 10 6.09 -10.66 4.58
C VAL A 10 5.33 -11.87 5.14
N MET A 11 5.35 -13.02 4.45
CA MET A 11 4.64 -14.22 4.91
C MET A 11 5.22 -14.80 6.21
N GLU A 12 6.55 -14.84 6.33
CA GLU A 12 7.21 -15.34 7.55
C GLU A 12 7.10 -14.33 8.70
N GLY A 13 7.19 -13.03 8.41
CA GLY A 13 7.11 -11.97 9.41
C GLY A 13 5.69 -11.75 9.96
N PHE A 14 4.67 -11.66 9.09
CA PHE A 14 3.31 -11.31 9.51
C PHE A 14 2.39 -12.51 9.71
N LEU A 15 2.50 -13.57 8.89
CA LEU A 15 1.61 -14.74 8.96
C LEU A 15 2.27 -15.97 9.60
N ASN A 16 3.58 -15.94 9.83
CA ASN A 16 4.39 -17.08 10.30
C ASN A 16 4.17 -18.37 9.46
N ILE A 17 3.92 -18.21 8.16
CA ILE A 17 3.69 -19.32 7.22
C ILE A 17 4.97 -19.59 6.43
N ARG A 18 5.50 -20.81 6.53
CA ARG A 18 6.68 -21.26 5.77
C ARG A 18 6.26 -22.15 4.60
N LEU A 19 6.13 -21.53 3.41
CA LEU A 19 5.83 -22.23 2.16
C LEU A 19 7.10 -22.47 1.33
N PRO A 20 7.23 -23.63 0.66
CA PRO A 20 8.34 -23.85 -0.26
C PRO A 20 8.26 -22.90 -1.47
N PRO A 21 9.40 -22.50 -2.06
CA PRO A 21 9.45 -21.46 -3.10
C PRO A 21 8.54 -21.72 -4.30
N TRP A 22 8.41 -22.97 -4.73
CA TRP A 22 7.59 -23.34 -5.88
C TRP A 22 6.09 -23.12 -5.62
N LYS A 23 5.58 -23.48 -4.43
CA LYS A 23 4.17 -23.25 -4.06
C LYS A 23 3.85 -21.76 -4.01
N ARG A 24 4.76 -20.96 -3.47
CA ARG A 24 4.62 -19.51 -3.38
C ARG A 24 4.58 -18.84 -4.75
N VAL A 25 5.45 -19.28 -5.68
CA VAL A 25 5.45 -18.78 -7.06
C VAL A 25 4.16 -19.18 -7.78
N ALA A 26 3.77 -20.45 -7.69
CA ALA A 26 2.57 -20.95 -8.35
C ALA A 26 1.32 -20.22 -7.84
N LEU A 27 1.20 -20.01 -6.52
CA LEU A 27 0.07 -19.31 -5.92
C LEU A 27 -0.02 -17.84 -6.38
N THR A 28 1.07 -17.09 -6.25
CA THR A 28 1.07 -15.66 -6.61
C THR A 28 0.89 -15.43 -8.11
N ARG A 29 1.41 -16.33 -8.95
CA ARG A 29 1.17 -16.31 -10.40
C ARG A 29 -0.25 -16.71 -10.75
N ALA A 30 -0.83 -17.71 -10.10
CA ALA A 30 -2.22 -18.09 -10.33
C ALA A 30 -3.17 -16.94 -9.97
N VAL A 31 -2.99 -16.32 -8.80
CA VAL A 31 -3.82 -15.17 -8.36
C VAL A 31 -3.69 -13.98 -9.31
N ALA A 32 -2.50 -13.72 -9.85
CA ALA A 32 -2.31 -12.63 -10.82
C ALA A 32 -2.84 -12.95 -12.22
N LEU A 33 -2.70 -14.20 -12.68
CA LEU A 33 -3.11 -14.62 -14.02
C LEU A 33 -4.62 -14.80 -14.15
N VAL A 34 -5.31 -15.23 -13.09
CA VAL A 34 -6.77 -15.45 -13.13
C VAL A 34 -7.53 -14.21 -13.61
N PRO A 35 -7.41 -13.02 -12.97
CA PRO A 35 -8.13 -11.83 -13.43
C PRO A 35 -7.65 -11.36 -14.81
N ALA A 36 -6.35 -11.46 -15.10
CA ALA A 36 -5.81 -11.05 -16.41
C ALA A 36 -6.35 -11.92 -17.55
N LEU A 37 -6.43 -13.24 -17.35
CA LEU A 37 -6.99 -14.17 -18.31
C LEU A 37 -8.51 -14.00 -18.43
N SER A 38 -9.22 -13.78 -17.32
CA SER A 38 -10.65 -13.53 -17.36
C SER A 38 -10.99 -12.31 -18.23
N VAL A 39 -10.28 -11.19 -18.06
CA VAL A 39 -10.50 -10.00 -18.90
C VAL A 39 -10.07 -10.24 -20.34
N ALA A 40 -8.96 -10.93 -20.59
CA ALA A 40 -8.53 -11.25 -21.95
C ALA A 40 -9.50 -12.15 -22.72
N ILE A 41 -10.23 -13.04 -22.03
CA ILE A 41 -11.21 -13.94 -22.66
C ILE A 41 -12.55 -13.23 -22.87
N TRP A 42 -12.92 -12.31 -21.99
CA TRP A 42 -14.21 -11.60 -22.04
C TRP A 42 -14.16 -10.33 -22.91
N SER A 43 -12.98 -9.76 -23.08
CA SER A 43 -12.75 -8.59 -23.93
C SER A 43 -12.55 -9.06 -25.37
N ASP A 44 -13.66 -9.31 -26.06
CA ASP A 44 -13.67 -9.60 -27.49
C ASP A 44 -13.52 -8.26 -28.25
N ALA A 45 -12.28 -7.95 -28.63
CA ALA A 45 -11.85 -6.90 -29.57
C ALA A 45 -11.57 -5.45 -29.12
N ASP A 46 -11.75 -5.03 -27.87
CA ASP A 46 -11.41 -3.65 -27.43
C ASP A 46 -10.23 -3.59 -26.44
N SER A 47 -9.16 -2.87 -26.82
CA SER A 47 -7.96 -2.68 -25.99
C SER A 47 -8.20 -1.86 -24.71
N SER A 48 -9.37 -1.23 -24.56
CA SER A 48 -9.73 -0.37 -23.43
C SER A 48 -9.85 -1.12 -22.09
N ASP A 49 -10.24 -2.40 -22.11
CA ASP A 49 -10.49 -3.12 -20.86
C ASP A 49 -9.18 -3.49 -20.14
N SER A 50 -8.12 -3.76 -20.89
CA SER A 50 -6.79 -4.03 -20.32
C SER A 50 -6.20 -2.78 -19.67
N ASP A 51 -6.44 -1.59 -20.25
CA ASP A 51 -6.04 -0.32 -19.66
C ASP A 51 -6.76 -0.05 -18.34
N SER A 52 -8.06 -0.37 -18.27
CA SER A 52 -8.85 -0.24 -17.04
C SER A 52 -8.32 -1.12 -15.89
N MET A 53 -7.87 -2.35 -16.19
CA MET A 53 -7.26 -3.22 -15.18
C MET A 53 -5.95 -2.65 -14.66
N ASN A 54 -5.10 -2.16 -15.57
CA ASN A 54 -3.82 -1.58 -15.20
C ASN A 54 -4.01 -0.32 -14.35
N GLU A 55 -4.98 0.51 -14.70
CA GLU A 55 -5.36 1.67 -13.92
C GLU A 55 -5.84 1.29 -12.51
N PHE A 56 -6.68 0.26 -12.39
CA PHE A 56 -7.11 -0.27 -11.09
C PHE A 56 -5.94 -0.79 -10.25
N LEU A 57 -4.99 -1.51 -10.86
CA LEU A 57 -3.79 -1.98 -10.18
C LEU A 57 -2.92 -0.82 -9.67
N ASN A 58 -2.82 0.27 -10.44
CA ASN A 58 -2.11 1.48 -10.01
C ASN A 58 -2.81 2.15 -8.81
N VAL A 59 -4.14 2.21 -8.79
CA VAL A 59 -4.91 2.69 -7.63
C VAL A 59 -4.70 1.77 -6.42
N LEU A 60 -4.72 0.45 -6.61
CA LEU A 60 -4.47 -0.51 -5.53
C LEU A 60 -3.05 -0.35 -4.96
N GLN A 61 -2.05 -0.12 -5.82
CA GLN A 61 -0.67 0.10 -5.43
C GLN A 61 -0.50 1.45 -4.70
N SER A 62 -1.22 2.49 -5.13
CA SER A 62 -1.16 3.82 -4.52
C SER A 62 -1.64 3.79 -3.06
N VAL A 63 -2.67 3.00 -2.77
CA VAL A 63 -3.19 2.77 -1.41
C VAL A 63 -2.19 1.97 -0.54
N GLN A 64 -1.34 1.13 -1.12
CA GLN A 64 -0.36 0.34 -0.33
C GLN A 64 0.88 1.15 0.07
N LEU A 65 1.25 2.17 -0.71
CA LEU A 65 2.49 2.92 -0.50
C LEU A 65 2.56 3.62 0.88
N PRO A 66 1.56 4.41 1.32
CA PRO A 66 1.56 5.06 2.63
C PRO A 66 1.69 4.06 3.78
N PHE A 67 1.01 2.92 3.66
CA PHE A 67 1.03 1.85 4.65
C PHE A 67 2.43 1.25 4.84
N ALA A 68 3.23 1.16 3.78
CA ALA A 68 4.62 0.70 3.88
C ALA A 68 5.58 1.80 4.34
N LEU A 69 5.40 3.03 3.85
CA LEU A 69 6.33 4.13 4.10
C LEU A 69 6.34 4.62 5.56
N ILE A 70 5.16 4.79 6.16
CA ILE A 70 5.03 5.33 7.52
C ILE A 70 5.75 4.43 8.55
N PRO A 71 5.51 3.10 8.59
CA PRO A 71 6.21 2.21 9.53
C PRO A 71 7.72 2.11 9.27
N ILE A 72 8.16 2.15 8.00
CA ILE A 72 9.59 2.12 7.69
C ILE A 72 10.29 3.38 8.21
N LEU A 73 9.67 4.55 8.00
CA LEU A 73 10.21 5.80 8.53
C LEU A 73 10.25 5.79 10.06
N HIS A 74 9.24 5.18 10.70
CA HIS A 74 9.25 4.95 12.15
C HIS A 74 10.43 4.09 12.59
N PHE A 75 10.56 2.88 12.04
CA PHE A 75 11.58 1.92 12.46
C PHE A 75 13.00 2.42 12.18
N THR A 76 13.20 3.14 11.09
CA THR A 76 14.51 3.76 10.76
C THR A 76 14.85 4.97 11.63
N SER A 77 13.86 5.62 12.24
CA SER A 77 14.06 6.76 13.14
C SER A 77 14.14 6.37 14.61
N ASN A 78 13.89 5.11 14.96
CA ASN A 78 13.84 4.65 16.34
C ASN A 78 15.25 4.21 16.83
N PRO A 79 15.85 4.91 17.80
CA PRO A 79 17.18 4.57 18.32
C PRO A 79 17.23 3.22 19.05
N LEU A 80 16.11 2.73 19.58
CA LEU A 80 16.05 1.40 20.21
C LEU A 80 16.17 0.26 19.19
N LEU A 81 15.72 0.48 17.95
CA LEU A 81 15.75 -0.53 16.89
C LEU A 81 17.00 -0.42 16.01
N MET A 82 17.44 0.80 15.68
CA MET A 82 18.58 1.06 14.78
C MET A 82 19.90 1.29 15.53
N GLY A 83 19.87 1.54 16.84
CA GLY A 83 21.06 1.83 17.64
C GLY A 83 21.86 3.01 17.08
N PRO A 84 23.17 2.86 16.83
CA PRO A 84 24.03 3.94 16.35
C PRO A 84 23.74 4.36 14.90
N PHE A 85 22.95 3.59 14.14
CA PHE A 85 22.57 3.89 12.76
C PHE A 85 21.21 4.59 12.62
N ALA A 86 20.63 5.05 13.73
CA ALA A 86 19.35 5.76 13.71
C ALA A 86 19.44 7.07 12.92
N ASN A 87 18.36 7.39 12.19
CA ASN A 87 18.31 8.61 11.40
C ASN A 87 18.40 9.87 12.28
N GLY A 88 19.37 10.74 11.98
CA GLY A 88 19.49 12.05 12.61
C GLY A 88 18.32 12.98 12.25
N PHE A 89 18.12 14.03 13.04
CA PHE A 89 16.97 14.97 12.93
C PHE A 89 16.76 15.51 11.50
N LYS A 90 17.84 15.83 10.78
CA LYS A 90 17.77 16.33 9.39
C LYS A 90 17.23 15.28 8.41
N MET A 91 17.72 14.04 8.49
CA MET A 91 17.26 12.93 7.64
C MET A 91 15.82 12.55 7.95
N ARG A 92 15.45 12.57 9.24
CA ARG A 92 14.08 12.35 9.68
C ARG A 92 13.11 13.40 9.11
N CYS A 93 13.47 14.68 9.19
CA CYS A 93 12.66 15.77 8.64
C CYS A 93 12.48 15.62 7.12
N LEU A 94 13.57 15.34 6.39
CA LEU A 94 13.52 15.08 4.95
C LEU A 94 12.61 13.89 4.61
N GLY A 95 12.76 12.77 5.32
CA GLY A 95 11.94 11.57 5.12
C GLY A 95 10.45 11.82 5.37
N TRP A 96 10.12 12.65 6.36
CA TRP A 96 8.73 13.07 6.63
C TRP A 96 8.16 13.97 5.55
N ILE A 97 8.95 14.91 5.01
CA ILE A 97 8.53 15.75 3.89
C ILE A 97 8.21 14.89 2.66
N VAL A 98 9.11 13.97 2.31
CA VAL A 98 8.92 13.06 1.17
C VAL A 98 7.71 12.15 1.38
N THR A 99 7.57 11.55 2.57
CA THR A 99 6.44 10.68 2.89
C THR A 99 5.12 11.42 2.82
N THR A 100 5.06 12.65 3.35
CA THR A 100 3.87 13.50 3.28
C THR A 100 3.49 13.84 1.84
N LEU A 101 4.48 14.20 1.01
CA LEU A 101 4.27 14.48 -0.41
C LEU A 101 3.74 13.25 -1.15
N VAL A 102 4.35 12.08 -0.93
CA VAL A 102 3.91 10.83 -1.54
C VAL A 102 2.49 10.48 -1.10
N CYS A 103 2.17 10.57 0.19
CA CYS A 103 0.82 10.36 0.69
C CYS A 103 -0.19 11.29 0.01
N PHE A 104 0.12 12.59 -0.10
CA PHE A 104 -0.75 13.55 -0.76
C PHE A 104 -1.03 13.18 -2.23
N VAL A 105 0.00 12.84 -3.00
CA VAL A 105 -0.14 12.42 -4.41
C VAL A 105 -0.98 11.14 -4.53
N ASN A 106 -0.75 10.14 -3.68
CA ASN A 106 -1.53 8.90 -3.72
C ASN A 106 -3.01 9.14 -3.40
N ILE A 107 -3.30 10.01 -2.43
CA ILE A 107 -4.68 10.37 -2.07
C ILE A 107 -5.38 11.07 -3.23
N TYR A 108 -4.69 12.01 -3.88
CA TYR A 108 -5.22 12.70 -5.05
C TYR A 108 -5.56 11.72 -6.18
N LEU A 109 -4.66 10.79 -6.49
CA LEU A 109 -4.87 9.77 -7.53
C LEU A 109 -6.10 8.90 -7.22
N VAL A 110 -6.26 8.47 -5.97
CA VAL A 110 -7.44 7.67 -5.57
C VAL A 110 -8.74 8.44 -5.77
N ILE A 111 -8.78 9.73 -5.38
CA ILE A 111 -9.99 10.56 -5.54
C ILE A 111 -10.33 10.76 -7.03
N GLU A 112 -9.31 11.00 -7.87
CA GLU A 112 -9.50 11.21 -9.31
C GLU A 112 -10.03 9.94 -10.01
N LYS A 113 -9.53 8.77 -9.62
CA LYS A 113 -9.88 7.50 -10.28
C LYS A 113 -11.13 6.83 -9.73
N VAL A 114 -11.46 7.06 -8.46
CA VAL A 114 -12.69 6.53 -7.86
C VAL A 114 -13.83 7.53 -8.12
N ASN A 115 -14.42 7.46 -9.31
CA ASN A 115 -15.66 8.18 -9.61
C ASN A 115 -16.82 7.56 -8.80
N LEU A 116 -17.13 8.17 -7.66
CA LEU A 116 -18.24 7.77 -6.78
C LEU A 116 -19.60 7.76 -7.51
N GLY A 117 -19.75 8.52 -8.60
CA GLY A 117 -21.00 8.62 -9.37
C GLY A 117 -21.42 7.34 -10.10
N ASP A 118 -20.48 6.47 -10.47
CA ASP A 118 -20.77 5.25 -11.25
C ASP A 118 -21.16 4.06 -10.37
N LEU A 119 -21.00 4.17 -9.05
CA LEU A 119 -21.33 3.11 -8.11
C LEU A 119 -22.81 3.12 -7.74
N SER A 120 -23.38 1.92 -7.53
CA SER A 120 -24.69 1.76 -6.89
C SER A 120 -24.74 2.48 -5.53
N SER A 121 -25.93 2.85 -5.05
CA SER A 121 -26.08 3.53 -3.74
C SER A 121 -25.41 2.78 -2.59
N LEU A 122 -25.42 1.44 -2.62
CA LEU A 122 -24.69 0.59 -1.68
C LEU A 122 -23.16 0.68 -1.89
N GLY A 123 -22.71 0.68 -3.14
CA GLY A 123 -21.30 0.80 -3.51
C GLY A 123 -20.69 2.15 -3.11
N GLN A 124 -21.44 3.24 -3.23
CA GLN A 124 -21.03 4.57 -2.78
C GLN A 124 -20.81 4.59 -1.26
N VAL A 125 -21.77 4.08 -0.50
CA VAL A 125 -21.65 4.00 0.96
C VAL A 125 -20.46 3.12 1.35
N GLY A 126 -20.28 1.97 0.70
CA GLY A 126 -19.14 1.08 0.93
C GLY A 126 -17.78 1.73 0.65
N ALA A 127 -17.65 2.45 -0.46
CA ALA A 127 -16.43 3.15 -0.84
C ALA A 127 -16.09 4.28 0.15
N VAL A 128 -17.09 5.07 0.56
CA VAL A 128 -16.90 6.16 1.53
C VAL A 128 -16.52 5.62 2.90
N VAL A 129 -17.20 4.57 3.39
CA VAL A 129 -16.90 3.94 4.68
C VAL A 129 -15.47 3.38 4.68
N THR A 130 -15.09 2.67 3.62
CA THR A 130 -13.75 2.07 3.50
C THR A 130 -12.68 3.15 3.40
N GLY A 131 -12.93 4.20 2.62
CA GLY A 131 -12.04 5.35 2.50
C GLY A 131 -11.84 6.04 3.84
N LEU A 132 -12.92 6.37 4.55
CA LEU A 132 -12.85 6.97 5.89
C LEU A 132 -12.07 6.10 6.88
N ALA A 133 -12.32 4.79 6.90
CA ALA A 133 -11.58 3.86 7.76
C ALA A 133 -10.07 3.87 7.44
N TYR A 134 -9.71 3.88 6.16
CA TYR A 134 -8.32 3.95 5.71
C TYR A 134 -7.64 5.27 6.10
N PHE A 135 -8.30 6.41 5.87
CA PHE A 135 -7.78 7.73 6.27
C PHE A 135 -7.65 7.87 7.79
N ALA A 136 -8.62 7.37 8.55
CA ALA A 136 -8.55 7.33 10.00
C ALA A 136 -7.38 6.47 10.48
N PHE A 137 -7.14 5.32 9.84
CA PHE A 137 -6.02 4.45 10.15
C PHE A 137 -4.66 5.11 9.82
N LEU A 138 -4.52 5.76 8.66
CA LEU A 138 -3.31 6.51 8.32
C LEU A 138 -3.09 7.68 9.29
N GLY A 139 -4.14 8.43 9.61
CA GLY A 139 -4.09 9.53 10.57
C GLY A 139 -3.68 9.05 11.95
N TYR A 140 -4.19 7.89 12.40
CA TYR A 140 -3.78 7.24 13.64
C TYR A 140 -2.30 6.85 13.62
N LEU A 141 -1.79 6.27 12.53
CA LEU A 141 -0.37 5.92 12.40
C LEU A 141 0.52 7.17 12.46
N VAL A 142 0.14 8.24 11.78
CA VAL A 142 0.88 9.51 11.81
C VAL A 142 0.83 10.16 13.19
N ALA A 143 -0.34 10.18 13.83
CA ALA A 143 -0.53 10.77 15.15
C ALA A 143 0.26 10.02 16.23
N LEU A 144 0.23 8.69 16.20
CA LEU A 144 1.01 7.84 17.11
C LEU A 144 2.50 8.15 17.02
N GLU A 145 2.99 8.35 15.79
CA GLU A 145 4.37 8.71 15.52
C GLU A 145 4.72 10.11 16.05
N PHE A 146 3.83 11.08 15.85
CA PHE A 146 4.02 12.46 16.32
C PHE A 146 3.99 12.57 17.84
N ILE A 147 3.12 11.81 18.51
CA ILE A 147 3.04 11.74 19.98
C ILE A 147 4.32 11.13 20.57
N ARG A 148 4.85 10.06 19.96
CA ARG A 148 6.12 9.45 20.42
C ARG A 148 7.31 10.37 20.19
N LEU A 149 7.32 11.11 19.08
CA LEU A 149 8.30 12.16 18.80
C LEU A 149 8.39 13.23 19.89
N LEU A 150 7.24 13.62 20.43
CA LEU A 150 7.16 14.60 21.50
C LEU A 150 7.51 14.00 22.87
N ALA A 151 7.35 12.68 23.06
CA ALA A 151 7.68 11.97 24.30
C ALA A 151 9.17 11.61 24.44
N GLU A 152 9.94 11.59 23.35
CA GLU A 152 11.40 11.38 23.34
C GLU A 152 12.21 12.67 23.63
N LYS A 153 11.56 13.81 23.91
CA LYS A 153 12.18 15.06 24.36
C LYS A 153 12.10 15.22 25.87
#